data_AF-A0A8T4KN97-F1
#
_entry.id   AF-A0A8T4KN97-F1
#
_cell.length_a   1.000
_cell.length_b   1.000
_cell.length_c   1.000
_cell.angle_alpha   90.00
_cell.angle_beta   90.00
_cell.angle_gamma   90.00
#
_symmetry.space_group_name_H-M   'P 1'
#
loop_
_entity.id
_entity.type
_entity.pdbx_description
1 polymer ?
#
loop_
_entity_poly.entity_id
_entity_poly.type
_entity_poly.pdbx_seq_one_letter_code
_entity_poly.pdbx_strand_id
1 'polypeptide(L)'
;MKKIIIIAAFLLFIPSAVYGSVSCSTCDTNSCNCTVSDCSSGKLLIYPTNTCSGPPSDNPYITSGSATWYPSSTGTFYAKPFCDNTSIVTSCSSVSVSSAPTTSTTTATTSGTTTATTSGGGGGGGGGISCRPLGNVCTAFSICCPGLQCVNGICQAPLIVTTTTTSTPTPTTTTISKQDCQFDCCQNEDSFFDKSCSDGFECVANNCQEISTTTPQETGNEFPWGLILAIVLIVVLIPLFVFFFIFKRKKDDWKKLYDKWKRPKYRVYQKV
;
A
#
# COMPACT_ATOMS: atom_id res chain seq x y z
N MET A 1 -27.75 -45.79 -12.21
CA MET A 1 -27.37 -44.73 -11.26
C MET A 1 -26.11 -43.94 -11.63
N LYS A 2 -25.51 -44.08 -12.85
CA LYS A 2 -24.31 -43.32 -13.26
C LYS A 2 -24.57 -41.89 -13.81
N LYS A 3 -25.81 -41.47 -14.02
CA LYS A 3 -26.15 -40.19 -14.68
C LYS A 3 -26.35 -39.00 -13.73
N ILE A 4 -26.47 -39.24 -12.42
CA ILE A 4 -26.64 -38.17 -11.42
C ILE A 4 -25.31 -37.47 -11.12
N ILE A 5 -24.16 -38.14 -11.33
CA ILE A 5 -22.82 -37.59 -11.06
C ILE A 5 -22.44 -36.46 -12.02
N ILE A 6 -23.00 -36.42 -13.24
CA ILE A 6 -22.63 -35.41 -14.24
C ILE A 6 -23.25 -34.03 -13.94
N ILE A 7 -24.39 -33.97 -13.23
CA ILE A 7 -25.05 -32.70 -12.88
C ILE A 7 -24.35 -32.02 -11.70
N ALA A 8 -23.78 -32.78 -10.77
CA ALA A 8 -22.99 -32.22 -9.66
C ALA A 8 -21.63 -31.63 -10.12
N ALA A 9 -21.03 -32.17 -11.18
CA ALA A 9 -19.77 -31.66 -11.74
C ALA A 9 -19.93 -30.32 -12.47
N PHE A 10 -21.11 -30.03 -13.02
CA PHE A 10 -21.37 -28.78 -13.77
C PHE A 10 -21.69 -27.58 -12.84
N LEU A 11 -22.13 -27.83 -11.61
CA LEU A 11 -22.37 -26.82 -10.58
C LEU A 11 -21.09 -26.35 -9.84
N LEU A 12 -19.95 -27.02 -10.06
CA LEU A 12 -18.65 -26.63 -9.50
C LEU A 12 -17.82 -25.74 -10.43
N PHE A 13 -18.29 -25.47 -11.65
CA PHE A 13 -17.63 -24.57 -12.60
C PHE A 13 -18.28 -23.19 -12.58
N ILE A 14 -18.46 -22.63 -11.38
CA ILE A 14 -18.75 -21.20 -11.25
C ILE A 14 -17.42 -20.50 -11.58
N PRO A 15 -17.32 -19.73 -12.69
CA PRO A 15 -16.13 -18.96 -12.96
C PRO A 15 -15.94 -18.03 -11.75
N SER A 16 -14.91 -18.30 -10.96
CA SER A 16 -14.52 -17.44 -9.85
C SER A 16 -14.24 -16.08 -10.45
N ALA A 17 -15.10 -15.10 -10.15
CA ALA A 17 -14.82 -13.72 -10.50
C ALA A 17 -13.46 -13.37 -9.90
N VAL A 18 -12.51 -13.01 -10.77
CA VAL A 18 -11.18 -12.59 -10.35
C VAL A 18 -11.30 -11.16 -9.86
N TYR A 19 -11.16 -10.95 -8.56
CA TYR A 19 -11.21 -9.63 -7.95
C TYR A 19 -9.78 -9.12 -7.80
N GLY A 20 -9.46 -8.03 -8.52
CA GLY A 20 -8.20 -7.34 -8.33
C GLY A 20 -8.18 -6.68 -6.94
N SER A 21 -7.26 -7.11 -6.09
CA SER A 21 -7.05 -6.57 -4.74
C SER A 21 -5.75 -5.79 -4.68
N VAL A 22 -5.71 -4.74 -3.87
CA VAL A 22 -4.49 -3.94 -3.65
C VAL A 22 -4.01 -4.18 -2.24
N SER A 23 -2.72 -4.49 -2.09
CA SER A 23 -2.04 -4.57 -0.81
C SER A 23 -0.78 -3.73 -0.84
N CYS A 24 -0.73 -2.71 0.00
CA CYS A 24 0.45 -1.87 0.16
C CYS A 24 1.11 -2.19 1.51
N SER A 25 2.42 -2.45 1.48
CA SER A 25 3.21 -2.73 2.68
C SER A 25 4.18 -1.58 2.93
N THR A 26 4.37 -1.18 4.19
CA THR A 26 5.31 -0.13 4.63
C THR A 26 5.19 1.16 3.81
N CYS A 27 4.16 1.94 4.11
CA CYS A 27 3.89 3.20 3.44
C CYS A 27 4.25 4.37 4.35
N ASP A 28 5.24 5.14 3.92
CA ASP A 28 5.70 6.34 4.59
C ASP A 28 5.56 7.56 3.65
N THR A 29 5.62 8.78 4.19
CA THR A 29 5.54 10.08 3.46
C THR A 29 6.58 10.32 2.36
N ASN A 30 7.32 9.30 1.93
CA ASN A 30 8.29 9.37 0.85
C ASN A 30 8.24 8.14 -0.07
N SER A 31 7.61 7.04 0.35
CA SER A 31 7.57 5.84 -0.47
C SER A 31 6.53 4.87 0.09
N CYS A 32 5.67 4.38 -0.80
CA CYS A 32 4.70 3.35 -0.53
C CYS A 32 4.69 2.40 -1.72
N ASN A 33 5.00 1.13 -1.49
CA ASN A 33 4.99 0.13 -2.54
C ASN A 33 3.73 -0.72 -2.43
N CYS A 34 2.94 -0.72 -3.50
CA CYS A 34 1.66 -1.38 -3.59
C CYS A 34 1.74 -2.53 -4.59
N THR A 35 1.23 -3.68 -4.19
CA THR A 35 1.05 -4.85 -5.03
C THR A 35 -0.41 -4.97 -5.43
N VAL A 36 -0.67 -5.25 -6.71
CA VAL A 36 -2.02 -5.39 -7.27
C VAL A 36 -2.18 -6.82 -7.80
N SER A 37 -3.10 -7.58 -7.22
CA SER A 37 -3.39 -8.93 -7.69
C SER A 37 -4.06 -8.89 -9.05
N ASP A 38 -3.71 -9.86 -9.91
CA ASP A 38 -4.36 -10.11 -11.21
C ASP A 38 -4.27 -8.95 -12.23
N CYS A 39 -3.40 -7.96 -12.00
CA CYS A 39 -3.26 -6.77 -12.83
C CYS A 39 -1.80 -6.61 -13.27
N SER A 40 -1.47 -6.81 -14.55
CA SER A 40 -0.08 -6.67 -15.04
C SER A 40 0.32 -5.23 -15.32
N SER A 41 -0.62 -4.43 -15.83
CA SER A 41 -0.42 -3.03 -16.22
C SER A 41 -1.70 -2.21 -16.00
N GLY A 42 -1.53 -0.91 -15.78
CA GLY A 42 -2.62 0.03 -15.60
C GLY A 42 -2.22 1.23 -14.74
N LYS A 43 -3.20 1.83 -14.08
CA LYS A 43 -3.01 2.93 -13.13
C LYS A 43 -3.57 2.56 -11.76
N LEU A 44 -2.88 2.94 -10.70
CA LEU A 44 -3.39 2.84 -9.33
C LEU A 44 -3.93 4.22 -8.94
N LEU A 45 -5.24 4.36 -8.80
CA LEU A 45 -5.88 5.63 -8.46
C LEU A 45 -5.94 5.75 -6.93
N ILE A 46 -5.39 6.85 -6.40
CA ILE A 46 -5.37 7.12 -4.96
C ILE A 46 -6.41 8.20 -4.63
N TYR A 47 -7.20 7.98 -3.59
CA TYR A 47 -8.26 8.86 -3.12
C TYR A 47 -8.07 9.23 -1.66
N PRO A 48 -8.42 10.46 -1.27
CA PRO A 48 -8.46 10.85 0.15
C PRO A 48 -9.72 10.35 0.87
N THR A 49 -10.73 9.88 0.13
CA THR A 49 -12.04 9.44 0.67
C THR A 49 -12.27 7.95 0.48
N ASN A 50 -13.06 7.35 1.37
CA ASN A 50 -13.30 5.90 1.44
C ASN A 50 -14.17 5.32 0.31
N THR A 51 -14.78 6.17 -0.51
CA THR A 51 -15.69 5.74 -1.59
C THR A 51 -14.94 5.49 -2.90
N CYS A 52 -13.64 5.77 -2.98
CA CYS A 52 -12.86 5.78 -4.23
C CYS A 52 -13.64 6.45 -5.39
N SER A 53 -14.29 7.57 -5.08
CA SER A 53 -15.17 8.30 -5.98
C SER A 53 -14.69 9.74 -6.09
N GLY A 54 -14.88 10.36 -7.26
CA GLY A 54 -14.41 11.71 -7.56
C GLY A 54 -13.03 11.72 -8.24
N PRO A 55 -12.33 12.88 -8.24
CA PRO A 55 -10.99 12.99 -8.78
C PRO A 55 -9.98 12.33 -7.84
N PRO A 56 -9.06 11.49 -8.35
CA PRO A 56 -7.98 10.93 -7.55
C PRO A 56 -6.96 12.01 -7.18
N SER A 57 -6.36 11.90 -6.00
CA SER A 57 -5.25 12.76 -5.56
C SER A 57 -3.94 12.42 -6.27
N ASP A 58 -3.76 11.15 -6.65
CA ASP A 58 -2.57 10.65 -7.33
C ASP A 58 -2.91 9.43 -8.22
N ASN A 59 -2.08 9.13 -9.21
CA ASN A 59 -2.33 8.08 -10.20
C ASN A 59 -1.07 7.33 -10.70
N PRO A 60 -0.24 6.75 -9.81
CA PRO A 60 0.96 6.02 -10.20
C PRO A 60 0.68 4.85 -11.16
N TYR A 61 1.64 4.59 -12.04
CA TYR A 61 1.55 3.49 -13.01
C TYR A 61 1.81 2.14 -12.35
N ILE A 62 1.00 1.14 -12.74
CA ILE A 62 1.21 -0.26 -12.36
C ILE A 62 2.11 -0.90 -13.42
N THR A 63 3.25 -1.42 -12.99
CA THR A 63 4.20 -2.16 -13.84
C THR A 63 4.45 -3.53 -13.21
N SER A 64 4.18 -4.59 -13.97
CA SER A 64 4.34 -5.97 -13.52
C SER A 64 3.58 -6.30 -12.22
N GLY A 65 2.40 -5.71 -12.03
CA GLY A 65 1.57 -5.90 -10.82
C GLY A 65 2.04 -5.17 -9.57
N SER A 66 2.97 -4.22 -9.71
CA SER A 66 3.39 -3.34 -8.63
C SER A 66 3.28 -1.87 -9.03
N ALA A 67 3.00 -0.99 -8.07
CA ALA A 67 3.00 0.45 -8.24
C ALA A 67 3.70 1.10 -7.06
N THR A 68 4.57 2.07 -7.35
CA THR A 68 5.23 2.87 -6.31
C THR A 68 4.58 4.24 -6.25
N TRP A 69 4.16 4.61 -5.05
CA TRP A 69 3.48 5.88 -4.74
C TRP A 69 4.33 6.69 -3.76
N TYR A 70 4.29 8.03 -3.90
CA TYR A 70 5.08 8.97 -3.10
C TYR A 70 4.14 9.94 -2.37
N PRO A 71 3.47 9.50 -1.28
CA PRO A 71 2.53 10.35 -0.54
C PRO A 71 3.22 11.56 0.08
N SER A 72 2.63 12.75 -0.05
CA SER A 72 3.16 13.98 0.57
C SER A 72 2.76 14.18 2.02
N SER A 73 1.74 13.47 2.51
CA SER A 73 1.20 13.62 3.86
C SER A 73 0.85 12.28 4.50
N THR A 74 0.87 12.26 5.84
CA THR A 74 0.43 11.11 6.64
C THR A 74 -1.09 11.03 6.69
N GLY A 75 -1.65 9.82 6.79
CA GLY A 75 -3.11 9.65 6.86
C GLY A 75 -3.57 8.30 6.33
N THR A 76 -4.89 8.13 6.20
CA THR A 76 -5.48 6.96 5.54
C THR A 76 -5.99 7.39 4.17
N PHE A 77 -5.50 6.73 3.14
CA PHE A 77 -5.87 6.91 1.75
C PHE A 77 -6.54 5.66 1.23
N TYR A 78 -7.13 5.74 0.04
CA TYR A 78 -7.87 4.64 -0.55
C TYR A 78 -7.42 4.42 -1.98
N ALA A 79 -6.96 3.22 -2.27
CA ALA A 79 -6.40 2.85 -3.55
C ALA A 79 -7.40 2.00 -4.35
N LYS A 80 -7.58 2.34 -5.63
CA LYS A 80 -8.38 1.56 -6.58
C LYS A 80 -7.57 1.31 -7.85
N PRO A 81 -7.29 0.06 -8.22
CA PRO A 81 -6.58 -0.23 -9.44
C PRO A 81 -7.50 -0.08 -10.65
N PHE A 82 -6.95 0.48 -11.72
CA PHE A 82 -7.55 0.60 -13.03
C PHE A 82 -6.65 -0.12 -14.02
N CYS A 83 -6.92 -1.40 -14.24
CA CYS A 83 -6.13 -2.27 -15.09
C CYS A 83 -6.48 -2.06 -16.55
N ASP A 84 -5.49 -2.16 -17.44
CA ASP A 84 -5.73 -2.07 -18.89
C ASP A 84 -6.61 -3.23 -19.39
N ASN A 85 -6.61 -4.35 -18.66
CA ASN A 85 -7.50 -5.49 -18.89
C ASN A 85 -8.91 -5.17 -18.32
N THR A 86 -9.85 -4.85 -19.21
CA THR A 86 -11.20 -4.36 -18.88
C THR A 86 -12.12 -5.36 -18.17
N SER A 87 -11.68 -6.60 -17.95
CA SER A 87 -12.52 -7.66 -17.38
C SER A 87 -12.43 -7.78 -15.85
N ILE A 88 -11.58 -6.99 -15.20
CA ILE A 88 -11.32 -7.13 -13.76
C ILE A 88 -12.17 -6.09 -13.01
N VAL A 89 -13.04 -6.59 -12.14
CA VAL A 89 -13.75 -5.75 -11.18
C VAL A 89 -12.82 -5.45 -10.02
N THR A 90 -12.57 -4.17 -9.76
CA THR A 90 -11.61 -3.74 -8.74
C THR A 90 -12.31 -3.09 -7.55
N SER A 91 -11.87 -3.44 -6.34
CA SER A 91 -12.39 -2.89 -5.09
C SER A 91 -11.47 -1.80 -4.55
N CYS A 92 -12.08 -0.83 -3.86
CA CYS A 92 -11.38 0.21 -3.10
C CYS A 92 -10.73 -0.41 -1.86
N SER A 93 -9.43 -0.18 -1.65
CA SER A 93 -8.66 -0.73 -0.52
C SER A 93 -8.04 0.40 0.30
N SER A 94 -8.12 0.36 1.62
CA SER A 94 -7.52 1.38 2.49
C SER A 94 -6.01 1.18 2.63
N VAL A 95 -5.26 2.27 2.62
CA VAL A 95 -3.80 2.33 2.77
C VAL A 95 -3.46 3.35 3.84
N SER A 96 -2.75 2.95 4.89
CA SER A 96 -2.29 3.86 5.95
C SER A 96 -0.86 4.31 5.69
N VAL A 97 -0.65 5.62 5.62
CA VAL A 97 0.66 6.25 5.42
C VAL A 97 1.15 6.85 6.73
N SER A 98 2.33 6.42 7.15
CA SER A 98 3.00 6.89 8.37
C SER A 98 4.06 7.95 8.03
N SER A 99 4.54 8.70 9.03
CA SER A 99 5.66 9.62 8.84
C SER A 99 6.93 8.83 8.56
N ALA A 100 7.67 9.20 7.52
CA ALA A 100 8.97 8.58 7.24
C ALA A 100 9.89 8.67 8.47
N PRO A 101 10.64 7.61 8.80
CA PRO A 101 11.58 7.65 9.92
C PRO A 101 12.64 8.70 9.64
N THR A 102 12.70 9.74 10.48
CA THR A 102 13.72 10.78 10.41
C THR A 102 15.03 10.21 10.93
N THR A 103 15.91 9.81 10.01
CA THR A 103 17.29 9.44 10.35
C THR A 103 18.08 10.71 10.66
N SER A 104 18.15 11.11 11.93
CA SER A 104 19.01 12.21 12.36
C SER A 104 20.46 11.73 12.53
N THR A 105 21.31 11.96 11.54
CA THR A 105 22.74 11.73 11.65
C THR A 105 23.37 12.82 12.51
N THR A 106 23.71 12.52 13.77
CA THR A 106 24.42 13.45 14.64
C THR A 106 25.92 13.35 14.38
N THR A 107 26.48 14.31 13.63
CA THR A 107 27.93 14.42 13.49
C THR A 107 28.50 15.00 14.79
N ALA A 108 29.08 14.14 15.63
CA ALA A 108 29.78 14.58 16.83
C ALA A 108 31.09 15.29 16.44
N THR A 109 31.05 16.61 16.29
CA THR A 109 32.26 17.43 16.14
C THR A 109 33.01 17.42 17.46
N THR A 110 34.02 16.55 17.56
CA THR A 110 34.92 16.52 18.71
C THR A 110 35.90 17.68 18.56
N SER A 111 35.55 18.86 19.09
CA SER A 111 36.50 19.96 19.25
C SER A 111 37.52 19.60 20.32
N GLY A 112 38.58 18.90 19.92
CA GLY A 112 39.76 18.70 20.74
C GLY A 112 40.39 20.06 21.03
N THR A 113 40.25 20.54 22.27
CA THR A 113 41.02 21.70 22.74
C THR A 113 42.44 21.21 23.00
N THR A 114 43.30 21.28 22.00
CA THR A 114 44.75 21.15 22.19
C THR A 114 45.24 22.39 22.92
N THR A 115 45.30 22.31 24.26
CA THR A 115 46.04 23.28 25.06
C THR A 115 47.52 23.11 24.76
N ALA A 116 48.05 23.90 23.83
CA ALA A 116 49.48 24.02 23.60
C ALA A 116 50.11 24.65 24.84
N THR A 117 50.70 23.83 25.71
CA THR A 117 51.54 24.31 26.79
C THR A 117 52.85 24.78 26.17
N THR A 118 53.01 26.09 26.01
CA THR A 118 54.29 26.71 25.67
C THR A 118 55.27 26.42 26.81
N SER A 119 56.23 25.52 26.56
CA SER A 119 57.36 25.28 27.45
C SER A 119 58.29 26.50 27.45
N GLY A 120 57.94 27.48 28.27
CA GLY A 120 58.82 28.60 28.58
C GLY A 120 59.89 28.16 29.58
N GLY A 121 61.11 27.93 29.07
CA GLY A 121 62.36 28.38 29.68
C GLY A 121 62.85 27.75 30.98
N GLY A 122 64.18 27.77 31.12
CA GLY A 122 64.85 27.84 32.41
C GLY A 122 65.60 26.56 32.80
N GLY A 123 66.91 26.57 32.55
CA GLY A 123 67.83 25.59 33.11
C GLY A 123 67.93 25.66 34.63
N GLY A 124 68.36 24.56 35.23
CA GLY A 124 68.67 24.45 36.66
C GLY A 124 68.71 22.98 37.06
N GLY A 125 69.90 22.49 37.36
CA GLY A 125 70.15 21.07 37.63
C GLY A 125 69.48 20.53 38.88
N GLY A 126 69.36 19.20 38.93
CA GLY A 126 69.10 18.43 40.15
C GLY A 126 67.75 17.71 40.15
N GLY A 127 67.78 16.39 39.96
CA GLY A 127 66.68 15.47 40.29
C GLY A 127 65.51 15.46 39.30
N GLY A 128 65.76 14.98 38.07
CA GLY A 128 64.70 14.82 37.06
C GLY A 128 63.63 13.82 37.53
N ILE A 129 62.47 14.32 37.91
CA ILE A 129 61.28 13.51 38.17
C ILE A 129 60.76 13.06 36.80
N SER A 130 61.16 11.85 36.39
CA SER A 130 60.62 11.23 35.18
C SER A 130 59.13 10.98 35.39
N CYS A 131 58.28 11.40 34.46
CA CYS A 131 56.85 11.15 34.55
C CYS A 131 56.58 9.65 34.52
N ARG A 132 55.50 9.22 35.17
CA ARG A 132 55.13 7.80 35.25
C ARG A 132 54.25 7.38 34.07
N PRO A 133 54.60 6.31 33.34
CA PRO A 133 53.79 5.82 32.24
C PRO A 133 52.55 5.04 32.74
N LEU A 134 51.63 4.75 31.82
CA LEU A 134 50.39 4.02 32.06
C LEU A 134 50.62 2.75 32.90
N GLY A 135 49.77 2.52 33.90
CA GLY A 135 49.84 1.35 34.77
C GLY A 135 50.76 1.48 35.99
N ASN A 136 51.52 2.58 36.12
CA ASN A 136 52.35 2.81 37.30
C ASN A 136 51.58 3.46 38.45
N VAL A 137 52.01 3.15 39.67
CA VAL A 137 51.45 3.76 40.88
C VAL A 137 51.73 5.25 40.93
N CYS A 138 50.73 6.02 41.37
CA CYS A 138 50.77 7.47 41.46
C CYS A 138 50.09 7.93 42.75
N THR A 139 50.53 9.08 43.27
CA THR A 139 49.93 9.74 44.44
C THR A 139 49.26 11.06 44.08
N ALA A 140 49.53 11.59 42.88
CA ALA A 140 48.95 12.82 42.36
C ALA A 140 48.90 12.80 40.83
N PHE A 141 48.01 13.61 40.25
CA PHE A 141 47.82 13.74 38.80
C PHE A 141 49.08 14.19 38.06
N SER A 142 49.83 15.13 38.62
CA SER A 142 51.04 15.72 38.02
C SER A 142 52.22 14.75 37.88
N ILE A 143 52.14 13.57 38.50
CA ILE A 143 53.19 12.55 38.44
C ILE A 143 53.04 11.68 37.18
N CYS A 144 51.82 11.56 36.66
CA CYS A 144 51.58 10.79 35.44
C CYS A 144 52.04 11.58 34.21
N CYS A 145 52.47 10.87 33.17
CA CYS A 145 52.82 11.52 31.91
C CYS A 145 51.63 12.26 31.28
N PRO A 146 51.86 13.31 30.47
CA PRO A 146 50.81 14.09 29.84
C PRO A 146 49.77 13.21 29.13
N GLY A 147 48.48 13.49 29.36
CA GLY A 147 47.37 12.71 28.80
C GLY A 147 46.87 11.56 29.67
N LEU A 148 47.50 11.30 30.82
CA LEU A 148 47.06 10.30 31.81
C LEU A 148 46.52 10.97 33.08
N GLN A 149 45.63 10.29 33.79
CA GLN A 149 45.09 10.72 35.08
C GLN A 149 45.42 9.68 36.16
N CYS A 150 45.70 10.14 37.38
CA CYS A 150 45.89 9.24 38.51
C CYS A 150 44.54 8.80 39.07
N VAL A 151 44.11 7.57 38.76
CA VAL A 151 42.83 7.00 39.19
C VAL A 151 43.10 5.79 40.06
N ASN A 152 42.57 5.78 41.28
CA ASN A 152 42.79 4.72 42.28
C ASN A 152 44.28 4.40 42.52
N GLY A 153 45.12 5.44 42.50
CA GLY A 153 46.55 5.31 42.73
C GLY A 153 47.33 4.71 41.57
N ILE A 154 46.77 4.64 40.36
CA ILE A 154 47.45 4.17 39.14
C ILE A 154 47.24 5.19 37.99
N CYS A 155 48.28 5.45 37.20
CA CYS A 155 48.16 6.28 36.00
C CYS A 155 47.33 5.54 34.94
N GLN A 156 46.17 6.08 34.60
CA GLN A 156 45.21 5.52 33.63
C GLN A 156 44.88 6.55 32.55
N ALA A 157 44.48 6.09 31.37
CA ALA A 157 43.90 6.96 30.36
C ALA A 157 42.54 7.48 30.87
N PRO A 158 42.16 8.73 30.59
CA PRO A 158 40.85 9.25 30.96
C PRO A 158 39.76 8.35 30.32
N LEU A 159 38.87 7.80 31.15
CA LEU A 159 37.70 7.09 30.65
C LEU A 159 36.85 8.10 29.87
N ILE A 160 36.75 7.90 28.57
CA ILE A 160 35.76 8.60 27.74
C ILE A 160 34.41 8.01 28.15
N VAL A 161 33.74 8.65 29.10
CA VAL A 161 32.35 8.32 29.44
C VAL A 161 31.50 8.79 28.27
N THR A 162 31.18 7.88 27.36
CA THR A 162 30.17 8.11 26.32
C THR A 162 28.81 8.11 27.00
N THR A 163 28.38 9.29 27.45
CA THR A 163 27.03 9.47 28.01
C THR A 163 26.05 9.50 26.84
N THR A 164 25.40 8.37 26.57
CA THR A 164 24.30 8.30 25.59
C THR A 164 23.08 8.97 26.20
N THR A 165 22.93 10.29 26.00
CA THR A 165 21.69 10.99 26.35
C THR A 165 20.65 10.70 25.27
N THR A 166 19.72 9.80 25.56
CA THR A 166 18.48 9.61 24.78
C THR A 166 17.57 10.80 25.07
N SER A 167 17.63 11.85 24.26
CA SER A 167 16.63 12.91 24.26
C SER A 167 15.47 12.51 23.34
N THR A 168 14.25 12.59 23.87
CA THR A 168 13.02 12.50 23.07
C THR A 168 12.97 13.75 22.19
N PRO A 169 12.93 13.64 20.85
CA PRO A 169 12.93 14.81 19.98
C PRO A 169 11.60 15.57 20.15
N THR A 170 11.68 16.78 20.66
CA THR A 170 10.59 17.76 20.59
C THR A 170 10.38 18.12 19.11
N PRO A 171 9.16 18.07 18.58
CA PRO A 171 8.90 18.42 17.19
C PRO A 171 9.24 19.90 16.97
N THR A 172 10.22 20.17 16.12
CA THR A 172 10.53 21.52 15.65
C THR A 172 9.50 21.88 14.58
N THR A 173 8.47 22.63 14.97
CA THR A 173 7.50 23.21 14.04
C THR A 173 8.19 24.32 13.24
N THR A 174 8.63 24.02 12.03
CA THR A 174 9.07 25.05 11.08
C THR A 174 7.85 25.86 10.65
N THR A 175 7.60 26.98 11.31
CA THR A 175 6.62 27.97 10.86
C THR A 175 7.13 28.61 9.57
N ILE A 176 6.77 28.03 8.43
CA ILE A 176 6.89 28.67 7.12
C ILE A 176 5.93 29.86 7.14
N SER A 177 6.49 31.07 7.15
CA SER A 177 5.70 32.30 7.08
C SER A 177 5.05 32.38 5.71
N LYS A 178 3.75 32.07 5.63
CA LYS A 178 2.95 32.23 4.41
C LYS A 178 2.91 33.70 3.99
N GLN A 179 3.00 33.96 2.70
CA GLN A 179 2.84 35.29 2.10
C GLN A 179 1.39 35.50 1.64
N ASP A 180 0.95 36.76 1.53
CA ASP A 180 -0.34 37.07 0.91
C ASP A 180 -0.31 36.74 -0.59
N CYS A 181 -1.40 36.17 -1.09
CA CYS A 181 -1.57 35.81 -2.50
C CYS A 181 -1.61 37.08 -3.39
N GLN A 182 -0.63 37.24 -4.29
CA GLN A 182 -0.58 38.35 -5.25
C GLN A 182 -1.50 38.15 -6.47
N PHE A 183 -2.01 36.94 -6.69
CA PHE A 183 -2.86 36.60 -7.83
C PHE A 183 -4.36 36.79 -7.52
N ASP A 184 -5.20 36.59 -8.53
CA ASP A 184 -6.66 36.63 -8.35
C ASP A 184 -7.14 35.50 -7.44
N CYS A 185 -6.50 34.33 -7.53
CA CYS A 185 -6.74 33.19 -6.66
C CYS A 185 -5.45 32.38 -6.40
N CYS A 186 -5.33 31.83 -5.20
CA CYS A 186 -4.30 30.88 -4.81
C CYS A 186 -5.01 29.83 -3.95
N GLN A 187 -5.14 28.59 -4.40
CA GLN A 187 -5.68 27.50 -3.57
C GLN A 187 -4.65 26.38 -3.47
N ASN A 188 -4.39 25.93 -2.24
CA ASN A 188 -3.48 24.82 -1.92
C ASN A 188 -2.01 25.08 -2.29
N GLU A 189 -1.56 26.33 -2.27
CA GLU A 189 -0.14 26.64 -2.41
C GLU A 189 0.55 26.73 -1.03
N ASP A 190 1.62 25.97 -0.83
CA ASP A 190 2.32 25.86 0.46
C ASP A 190 2.88 27.19 0.97
N SER A 191 3.18 28.11 0.05
CA SER A 191 3.83 29.40 0.34
C SER A 191 2.85 30.55 0.55
N PHE A 192 1.55 30.38 0.25
CA PHE A 192 0.57 31.46 0.25
C PHE A 192 -0.64 31.16 1.14
N PHE A 193 -1.33 32.22 1.58
CA PHE A 193 -2.67 32.10 2.14
C PHE A 193 -3.69 31.84 1.03
N ASP A 194 -4.67 30.97 1.32
CA ASP A 194 -5.69 30.62 0.34
C ASP A 194 -6.57 31.84 0.04
N LYS A 195 -6.77 32.11 -1.26
CA LYS A 195 -7.63 33.15 -1.79
C LYS A 195 -8.55 32.53 -2.83
N SER A 196 -9.84 32.48 -2.51
CA SER A 196 -10.88 31.88 -3.36
C SER A 196 -11.51 32.90 -4.32
N CYS A 197 -11.96 32.42 -5.48
CA CYS A 197 -12.76 33.19 -6.42
C CYS A 197 -14.19 33.42 -5.90
N SER A 198 -14.89 34.42 -6.45
CA SER A 198 -16.33 34.63 -6.24
C SER A 198 -17.15 33.46 -6.78
N ASP A 199 -18.40 33.32 -6.30
CA ASP A 199 -19.32 32.28 -6.75
C ASP A 199 -19.47 32.26 -8.28
N GLY A 200 -19.38 31.06 -8.88
CA GLY A 200 -19.46 30.86 -10.33
C GLY A 200 -18.11 30.88 -11.07
N PHE A 201 -16.99 31.09 -10.36
CA PHE A 201 -15.64 31.06 -10.93
C PHE A 201 -14.79 29.97 -10.27
N GLU A 202 -13.96 29.29 -11.06
CA GLU A 202 -12.93 28.36 -10.58
C GLU A 202 -11.53 28.94 -10.78
N CYS A 203 -10.62 28.59 -9.89
CA CYS A 203 -9.23 29.03 -9.98
C CYS A 203 -8.46 28.15 -10.96
N VAL A 204 -8.15 28.69 -12.15
CA VAL A 204 -7.40 27.98 -13.19
C VAL A 204 -6.15 28.77 -13.53
N ALA A 205 -4.99 28.22 -13.19
CA ALA A 205 -3.68 28.85 -13.37
C ALA A 205 -3.59 30.25 -12.75
N ASN A 206 -3.99 30.36 -11.48
CA ASN A 206 -3.94 31.57 -10.65
C ASN A 206 -4.85 32.73 -11.12
N ASN A 207 -5.78 32.45 -12.04
CA ASN A 207 -6.82 33.37 -12.48
C ASN A 207 -8.21 32.77 -12.25
N CYS A 208 -9.15 33.62 -11.85
CA CYS A 208 -10.55 33.21 -11.72
C CYS A 208 -11.21 33.14 -13.10
N GLN A 209 -11.57 31.94 -13.54
CA GLN A 209 -12.26 31.69 -14.81
C GLN A 209 -13.69 31.24 -14.55
N GLU A 210 -14.64 31.72 -15.37
CA GLU A 210 -16.04 31.34 -15.22
C GLU A 210 -16.20 29.84 -15.44
N ILE A 211 -16.91 29.16 -14.54
CA ILE A 211 -17.14 27.71 -14.63
C ILE A 211 -17.99 27.47 -15.87
N SER A 212 -17.32 27.18 -16.98
CA SER A 212 -17.97 26.70 -18.19
C SER A 212 -18.62 25.40 -17.81
N THR A 213 -19.93 25.45 -17.57
CA THR A 213 -20.76 24.30 -17.22
C THR A 213 -20.92 23.45 -18.47
N THR A 214 -19.82 22.91 -18.97
CA THR A 214 -19.82 21.74 -19.84
C THR A 214 -20.28 20.60 -18.98
N THR A 215 -21.60 20.50 -18.83
CA THR A 215 -22.30 19.29 -18.37
C THR A 215 -21.61 18.12 -19.07
N PRO A 216 -20.92 17.23 -18.35
CA PRO A 216 -20.37 16.03 -18.95
C PRO A 216 -21.56 15.35 -19.62
N GLN A 217 -21.54 15.27 -20.95
CA GLN A 217 -22.51 14.50 -21.68
C GLN A 217 -22.24 13.06 -21.26
N GLU A 218 -23.00 12.61 -20.26
CA GLU A 218 -23.01 11.24 -19.76
C GLU A 218 -23.35 10.38 -20.98
N THR A 219 -22.32 9.83 -21.62
CA THR A 219 -22.48 8.70 -22.53
C THR A 219 -22.88 7.55 -21.61
N GLY A 220 -24.19 7.49 -21.35
CA GLY A 220 -24.84 6.42 -20.64
C GLY A 220 -24.46 5.13 -21.33
N ASN A 221 -23.46 4.45 -20.76
CA ASN A 221 -23.24 3.05 -20.99
C ASN A 221 -24.42 2.35 -20.34
N GLU A 222 -25.55 2.34 -21.05
CA GLU A 222 -26.70 1.49 -20.76
C GLU A 222 -26.15 0.08 -20.68
N PHE A 223 -25.93 -0.38 -19.44
CA PHE A 223 -25.56 -1.74 -19.15
C PHE A 223 -26.57 -2.62 -19.89
N PRO A 224 -26.14 -3.51 -20.81
CA PRO A 224 -27.05 -4.20 -21.71
C PRO A 224 -27.77 -5.30 -20.95
N TRP A 225 -28.76 -4.94 -20.14
CA TRP A 225 -29.65 -5.85 -19.42
C TRP A 225 -30.27 -6.88 -20.38
N GLY A 226 -30.48 -6.50 -21.65
CA GLY A 226 -30.91 -7.42 -22.71
C GLY A 226 -29.98 -8.59 -22.94
N LEU A 227 -28.65 -8.39 -22.86
CA LEU A 227 -27.66 -9.45 -23.07
C LEU A 227 -27.60 -10.40 -21.86
N ILE A 228 -27.71 -9.86 -20.64
CA ILE A 228 -27.76 -10.67 -19.41
C ILE A 228 -29.03 -11.52 -19.38
N LEU A 229 -30.20 -10.94 -19.70
CA LEU A 229 -31.47 -11.68 -19.76
C LEU A 229 -31.45 -12.77 -20.82
N ALA A 230 -30.85 -12.51 -21.99
CA ALA A 230 -30.70 -13.51 -23.05
C ALA A 230 -29.85 -14.71 -22.59
N ILE A 231 -28.72 -14.46 -21.90
CA ILE A 231 -27.86 -15.53 -21.39
C ILE A 231 -28.60 -16.36 -20.33
N VAL A 232 -29.26 -15.72 -19.36
CA VAL A 232 -30.02 -16.43 -18.33
C VAL A 232 -31.11 -17.32 -18.94
N LEU A 233 -31.82 -16.81 -19.95
CA LEU A 233 -32.89 -17.54 -20.63
C LEU A 233 -32.36 -18.75 -21.40
N ILE A 234 -31.21 -18.63 -22.08
CA ILE A 234 -30.54 -19.76 -22.75
C ILE A 234 -30.08 -20.83 -21.75
N VAL A 235 -29.47 -20.42 -20.63
CA VAL A 235 -28.97 -21.33 -19.59
C VAL A 235 -30.11 -22.10 -18.91
N VAL A 236 -31.31 -21.53 -18.82
CA VAL A 236 -32.49 -22.22 -18.24
C VAL A 236 -33.24 -23.06 -19.29
N LEU A 237 -33.41 -22.56 -20.51
CA LEU A 237 -34.19 -23.27 -21.54
C LEU A 237 -33.49 -24.50 -22.10
N ILE A 238 -32.16 -24.47 -22.29
CA ILE A 238 -31.40 -25.62 -22.79
C ILE A 238 -31.57 -26.86 -21.89
N PRO A 239 -31.36 -26.81 -20.56
CA PRO A 239 -31.54 -27.97 -19.70
C PRO A 239 -33.00 -28.43 -19.64
N LEU A 240 -33.98 -27.52 -19.66
CA LEU A 240 -35.40 -27.88 -19.74
C LEU A 240 -35.72 -28.61 -21.06
N PHE A 241 -35.19 -28.13 -22.18
CA PHE A 241 -35.37 -28.75 -23.49
C PHE A 241 -34.73 -30.14 -23.54
N VAL A 242 -33.49 -30.28 -23.06
CA VAL A 242 -32.78 -31.57 -22.97
C VAL A 242 -33.52 -32.53 -22.04
N PHE A 243 -33.98 -32.05 -20.88
CA PHE A 243 -34.79 -32.84 -19.94
C PHE A 243 -36.07 -33.33 -20.62
N PHE A 244 -36.82 -32.44 -21.27
CA PHE A 244 -38.03 -32.81 -21.97
C PHE A 244 -37.77 -33.83 -23.09
N PHE A 245 -36.70 -33.68 -23.86
CA PHE A 245 -36.35 -34.62 -24.94
C PHE A 245 -35.96 -36.00 -24.42
N ILE A 246 -35.18 -36.06 -23.32
CA ILE A 246 -34.79 -37.32 -22.68
C ILE A 246 -36.01 -38.04 -22.09
N PHE A 247 -36.91 -37.30 -21.44
CA PHE A 247 -38.13 -37.87 -20.87
C PHE A 247 -39.15 -38.28 -21.94
N LYS A 248 -39.27 -37.53 -23.03
CA LYS A 248 -40.17 -37.86 -24.14
C LYS A 248 -39.73 -39.14 -24.85
N ARG A 249 -38.42 -39.33 -25.10
CA ARG A 249 -37.89 -40.59 -25.67
C ARG A 249 -38.20 -41.82 -24.82
N LYS A 250 -38.29 -41.69 -23.50
CA LYS A 250 -38.61 -42.83 -22.62
C LYS A 250 -40.08 -43.24 -22.64
N LYS A 251 -41.02 -42.34 -22.98
CA LYS A 251 -42.45 -42.66 -22.96
C LYS A 251 -42.81 -43.78 -23.95
N ASP A 252 -42.14 -43.85 -25.09
CA ASP A 252 -42.42 -44.85 -26.13
C ASP A 252 -41.97 -46.26 -25.74
N ASP A 253 -40.90 -46.38 -24.95
CA ASP A 253 -40.42 -47.67 -24.44
C ASP A 253 -41.31 -48.24 -23.33
N TRP A 254 -41.91 -47.38 -22.49
CA TRP A 254 -42.85 -47.82 -21.45
C TRP A 254 -44.10 -48.47 -22.03
N LYS A 255 -44.62 -47.97 -23.17
CA LYS A 255 -45.78 -48.56 -23.83
C LYS A 255 -45.48 -49.96 -24.36
N LYS A 256 -44.31 -50.16 -24.98
CA LYS A 256 -43.85 -51.49 -25.44
C LYS A 256 -43.66 -52.48 -24.31
N LEU A 257 -43.13 -52.03 -23.16
CA LEU A 257 -43.00 -52.86 -21.97
C LEU A 257 -44.38 -53.21 -21.39
N TYR A 258 -45.28 -52.24 -21.25
CA TYR A 258 -46.62 -52.48 -20.71
C TYR A 258 -47.43 -53.47 -21.57
N ASP A 259 -47.40 -53.31 -22.91
CA ASP A 259 -48.08 -54.22 -23.83
C ASP A 259 -47.47 -55.64 -23.81
N LYS A 260 -46.17 -55.78 -23.53
CA LYS A 260 -45.50 -57.08 -23.39
C LYS A 260 -45.94 -57.83 -22.13
N TRP A 261 -46.23 -57.11 -21.05
CA TRP A 261 -46.70 -57.70 -19.79
C TRP A 261 -48.20 -58.02 -19.82
N LYS A 262 -48.99 -57.33 -20.64
CA LYS A 262 -50.45 -57.53 -20.71
C LYS A 262 -50.89 -58.78 -21.49
N ARG A 263 -49.99 -59.50 -22.16
CA ARG A 263 -50.35 -60.77 -22.85
C ARG A 263 -50.20 -61.95 -21.90
N PRO A 264 -51.29 -62.50 -21.32
CA PRO A 264 -51.21 -63.75 -20.57
C PRO A 264 -50.77 -64.87 -21.51
N LYS A 265 -49.65 -65.53 -21.19
CA LYS A 265 -49.25 -66.78 -21.85
C LYS A 265 -50.17 -67.89 -21.36
N TYR A 266 -51.33 -68.04 -21.98
CA TYR A 266 -52.07 -69.31 -21.90
C TYR A 266 -51.30 -70.35 -22.71
N ARG A 267 -50.42 -71.12 -22.04
CA ARG A 267 -49.96 -72.40 -22.59
C ARG A 267 -51.14 -73.35 -22.52
N VAL A 268 -51.73 -73.64 -23.67
CA VAL A 268 -52.65 -74.77 -23.84
C VAL A 268 -51.82 -76.04 -23.64
N TYR A 269 -51.96 -76.65 -22.45
CA TYR A 269 -51.55 -78.03 -22.25
C TYR A 269 -52.59 -78.92 -22.93
N GLN A 270 -52.33 -79.36 -24.15
CA GLN A 270 -53.01 -80.54 -24.71
C GLN A 270 -52.42 -81.77 -24.01
N LYS A 271 -53.24 -82.40 -23.15
CA LYS A 271 -53.00 -83.76 -22.67
C LYS A 271 -53.30 -84.75 -23.80
N VAL A 272 -52.37 -85.68 -23.97
CA VAL A 272 -52.50 -86.95 -24.70
C VAL A 272 -53.48 -87.86 -23.96
#